data_AF-A0A9P3UN37-F1
#
_entry.id   AF-A0A9P3UN37-F1
#
_cell.length_a   1.000
_cell.length_b   1.000
_cell.length_c   1.000
_cell.angle_alpha   90.00
_cell.angle_beta   90.00
_cell.angle_gamma   90.00
#
_symmetry.space_group_name_H-M   'P 1'
#
loop_
_entity.id
_entity.type
_entity.pdbx_description
1 polymer ?
#
loop_
_entity_poly.entity_id
_entity_poly.type
_entity_poly.pdbx_seq_one_letter_code
_entity_poly.pdbx_strand_id
1 'polypeptide(L)'
;MRFVSLIILLAASAITSSQCQRVDFYDPRTRGGALLNKSGSGGEPLNVIISGGSTPGVLTSTGFLDYARAVGMSRECLGLHKGDKQPANLGDGNGWVDEREVLRQHYHIPILGTCLETLVGGNHLRTYRQDGPDANSGALFLAVSQEEDLSEHHDIIPNGYNIGRYIR
;
A
#
# COMPACT_ATOMS: atom_id res chain seq x y z
N MET A 1 31.57 60.71 22.10
CA MET A 1 30.85 59.50 22.55
C MET A 1 30.73 58.57 21.35
N ARG A 2 31.48 57.45 21.32
CA ARG A 2 31.43 56.46 20.24
C ARG A 2 30.63 55.26 20.73
N PHE A 3 29.46 55.02 20.14
CA PHE A 3 28.67 53.83 20.40
C PHE A 3 29.26 52.66 19.61
N VAL A 4 29.74 51.63 20.31
CA VAL A 4 30.15 50.36 19.71
C VAL A 4 28.92 49.45 19.73
N SER A 5 28.31 49.22 18.58
CA SER A 5 27.23 48.24 18.43
C SER A 5 27.81 46.83 18.48
N LEU A 6 27.44 46.08 19.50
CA LEU A 6 27.76 44.66 19.66
C LEU A 6 26.73 43.84 18.85
N ILE A 7 27.14 43.34 17.70
CA ILE A 7 26.32 42.40 16.90
C ILE A 7 26.54 41.00 17.47
N ILE A 8 25.55 40.48 18.19
CA ILE A 8 25.52 39.10 18.66
C ILE A 8 25.04 38.23 17.49
N LEU A 9 25.97 37.50 16.85
CA LEU A 9 25.61 36.43 15.91
C LEU A 9 25.06 35.23 16.70
N LEU A 10 23.74 35.07 16.69
CA LEU A 10 23.12 33.79 17.06
C LEU A 10 23.38 32.78 15.94
N ALA A 11 24.32 31.87 16.16
CA ALA A 11 24.47 30.68 15.34
C ALA A 11 23.26 29.77 15.56
N ALA A 12 22.33 29.76 14.61
CA ALA A 12 21.24 28.79 14.59
C ALA A 12 21.83 27.42 14.23
N SER A 13 22.03 26.57 15.24
CA SER A 13 22.36 25.17 15.02
C SER A 13 21.18 24.49 14.33
N ALA A 14 21.28 24.29 13.02
CA ALA A 14 20.36 23.43 12.29
C ALA A 14 20.52 22.00 12.83
N ILE A 15 19.54 21.55 13.61
CA ILE A 15 19.41 20.14 13.96
C ILE A 15 19.03 19.45 12.66
N THR A 16 20.02 18.93 11.93
CA THR A 16 19.78 17.95 10.89
C THR A 16 19.26 16.71 11.61
N SER A 17 17.94 16.50 11.55
CA SER A 17 17.38 15.21 11.91
C SER A 17 18.04 14.20 10.98
N SER A 18 18.92 13.37 11.54
CA SER A 18 19.44 12.22 10.84
C SER A 18 18.24 11.33 10.58
N GLN A 19 17.65 11.44 9.38
CA GLN A 19 16.66 10.46 8.94
C GLN A 19 17.41 9.13 8.97
N CYS A 20 17.05 8.25 9.91
CA CYS A 20 17.39 6.84 9.80
C CYS A 20 16.97 6.44 8.39
N GLN A 21 17.95 6.19 7.53
CA GLN A 21 17.72 5.98 6.10
C GLN A 21 16.96 4.67 5.98
N ARG A 22 15.62 4.76 5.97
CA ARG A 22 14.75 3.59 5.83
C ARG A 22 14.95 3.04 4.44
N VAL A 23 15.23 1.74 4.36
CA VAL A 23 15.32 1.03 3.09
C VAL A 23 13.96 1.06 2.40
N ASP A 24 13.94 1.06 1.07
CA ASP A 24 12.68 1.06 0.32
C ASP A 24 11.88 -0.21 0.56
N PHE A 25 12.52 -1.36 0.40
CA PHE A 25 12.01 -2.68 0.76
C PHE A 25 13.16 -3.68 0.70
N TYR A 26 13.00 -4.84 1.32
CA TYR A 26 13.85 -6.00 1.10
C TYR A 26 13.16 -6.94 0.10
N ASP A 27 13.89 -7.41 -0.91
CA ASP A 27 13.34 -8.33 -1.90
C ASP A 27 12.91 -9.66 -1.25
N PRO A 28 11.60 -10.01 -1.27
CA PRO A 28 11.09 -11.24 -0.67
C PRO A 28 11.79 -12.52 -1.13
N ARG A 29 12.24 -12.55 -2.38
CA ARG A 29 12.82 -13.74 -3.02
C ARG A 29 14.16 -14.14 -2.42
N THR A 30 14.84 -13.20 -1.76
CA THR A 30 16.15 -13.43 -1.14
C THR A 30 16.08 -14.26 0.14
N ARG A 31 14.88 -14.45 0.72
CA ARG A 31 14.65 -15.09 2.03
C ARG A 31 13.44 -16.04 2.02
N GLY A 32 13.17 -16.67 0.88
CA GLY A 32 12.11 -17.68 0.76
C GLY A 32 10.68 -17.13 0.70
N GLY A 33 10.51 -15.82 0.56
CA GLY A 33 9.25 -15.19 0.20
C GLY A 33 9.07 -15.07 -1.32
N ALA A 34 7.97 -14.44 -1.73
CA ALA A 34 7.65 -14.18 -3.13
C ALA A 34 6.96 -12.84 -3.31
N LEU A 35 7.00 -12.30 -4.54
CA LEU A 35 6.15 -11.19 -4.97
C LEU A 35 4.77 -11.69 -5.42
N LEU A 36 4.21 -12.65 -4.69
CA LEU A 36 2.93 -13.31 -4.95
C LEU A 36 2.23 -13.57 -3.63
N ASN A 37 0.92 -13.37 -3.60
CA ASN A 37 0.09 -13.94 -2.55
C ASN A 37 -0.38 -15.35 -2.93
N LYS A 38 -1.08 -16.02 -2.02
CA LYS A 38 -1.69 -17.32 -2.26
C LYS A 38 -3.16 -17.13 -2.63
N SER A 39 -3.43 -17.18 -3.93
CA SER A 39 -4.77 -17.10 -4.53
C SER A 39 -4.90 -18.09 -5.67
N GLY A 40 -5.96 -18.89 -5.70
CA GLY A 40 -6.21 -19.88 -6.75
C GLY A 40 -5.00 -20.78 -7.05
N SER A 41 -4.75 -21.05 -8.34
CA SER A 41 -3.65 -21.89 -8.82
C SER A 41 -2.32 -21.15 -9.07
N GLY A 42 -2.32 -19.81 -9.09
CA GLY A 42 -1.18 -19.01 -9.55
C GLY A 42 -0.75 -17.83 -8.65
N GLY A 43 -1.57 -17.44 -7.69
CA GLY A 43 -1.35 -16.25 -6.85
C GLY A 43 -1.65 -14.94 -7.57
N GLU A 44 -1.96 -13.89 -6.79
CA GLU A 44 -2.00 -12.52 -7.28
C GLU A 44 -0.61 -11.88 -7.12
N PRO A 45 -0.13 -11.12 -8.11
CA PRO A 45 1.18 -10.48 -8.04
C PRO A 45 1.16 -9.30 -7.06
N LEU A 46 2.17 -9.24 -6.18
CA LEU A 46 2.46 -8.09 -5.34
C LEU A 46 3.16 -7.02 -6.19
N ASN A 47 2.34 -6.33 -6.95
CA ASN A 47 2.74 -5.64 -8.17
C ASN A 47 2.87 -4.11 -7.97
N VAL A 48 2.61 -3.60 -6.76
CA VAL A 48 2.93 -2.22 -6.34
C VAL A 48 3.58 -2.27 -4.96
N ILE A 49 4.61 -1.44 -4.72
CA ILE A 49 5.28 -1.33 -3.42
C ILE A 49 5.31 0.14 -2.99
N ILE A 50 4.77 0.44 -1.81
CA ILE A 50 5.00 1.71 -1.13
C ILE A 50 6.25 1.56 -0.28
N SER A 51 7.29 2.31 -0.66
CA SER A 51 8.60 2.27 0.00
C SER A 51 8.52 2.55 1.50
N GLY A 52 9.30 1.83 2.31
CA GLY A 52 9.53 2.11 3.73
C GLY A 52 10.18 3.49 3.99
N GLY A 53 10.81 4.07 2.96
CA GLY A 53 11.30 5.44 2.93
C GLY A 53 10.22 6.50 2.72
N SER A 54 8.97 6.11 2.43
CA SER A 54 7.84 7.04 2.32
C SER A 54 7.57 7.78 3.64
N THR A 55 6.82 8.88 3.56
CA THR A 55 6.37 9.61 4.75
C THR A 55 5.73 8.64 5.75
N PRO A 56 6.22 8.57 7.01
CA PRO A 56 5.80 7.52 7.95
C PRO A 56 4.29 7.46 8.19
N GLY A 57 3.57 8.59 8.03
CA GLY A 57 2.11 8.62 8.10
C GLY A 57 1.43 7.64 7.13
N VAL A 58 1.90 7.57 5.88
CA VAL A 58 1.32 6.70 4.82
C VAL A 58 1.49 5.22 5.15
N LEU A 59 2.47 4.83 5.96
CA LEU A 59 2.72 3.43 6.33
C LEU A 59 1.82 2.94 7.49
N THR A 60 1.10 3.85 8.15
CA THR A 60 0.11 3.50 9.19
C THR A 60 -1.20 3.04 8.56
N SER A 61 -2.06 2.34 9.30
CA SER A 61 -3.33 1.83 8.72
C SER A 61 -4.25 2.99 8.35
N THR A 62 -4.32 3.99 9.24
CA THR A 62 -5.12 5.20 9.00
C THR A 62 -4.56 6.02 7.85
N GLY A 63 -3.26 6.30 7.85
CA GLY A 63 -2.67 7.13 6.80
C GLY A 63 -2.60 6.45 5.44
N PHE A 64 -2.44 5.12 5.39
CA PHE A 64 -2.59 4.38 4.14
C PHE A 64 -4.03 4.46 3.62
N LEU A 65 -5.03 4.28 4.48
CA LEU A 65 -6.44 4.40 4.09
C LEU A 65 -6.77 5.82 3.59
N ASP A 66 -6.22 6.85 4.21
CA ASP A 66 -6.41 8.24 3.76
C ASP A 66 -5.73 8.49 2.42
N TYR A 67 -4.52 7.94 2.21
CA TYR A 67 -3.85 7.93 0.90
C TYR A 67 -4.70 7.21 -0.16
N ALA A 68 -5.21 6.03 0.16
CA ALA A 68 -6.04 5.23 -0.74
C ALA A 68 -7.32 5.98 -1.14
N ARG A 69 -7.97 6.66 -0.19
CA ARG A 69 -9.15 7.52 -0.45
C ARG A 69 -8.83 8.67 -1.39
N ALA A 70 -7.66 9.29 -1.25
CA ALA A 70 -7.24 10.36 -2.13
C ALA A 70 -7.04 9.91 -3.58
N VAL A 71 -6.78 8.61 -3.81
CA VAL A 71 -6.67 8.01 -5.16
C VAL A 71 -7.92 7.24 -5.58
N GLY A 72 -9.05 7.44 -4.88
CA GLY A 72 -10.35 6.89 -5.26
C GLY A 72 -10.60 5.45 -4.81
N MET A 73 -9.84 4.93 -3.83
CA MET A 73 -10.02 3.62 -3.21
C MET A 73 -10.60 3.75 -1.80
N SER A 74 -11.39 2.79 -1.32
CA SER A 74 -11.85 2.77 0.08
C SER A 74 -12.15 1.35 0.54
N ARG A 75 -12.44 1.20 1.83
CA ARG A 75 -12.93 -0.08 2.38
C ARG A 75 -14.25 -0.46 1.74
N GLU A 76 -14.47 -1.76 1.70
CA GLU A 76 -15.65 -2.40 1.12
C GLU A 76 -16.97 -1.84 1.64
N CYS A 77 -17.99 -1.94 0.80
CA CYS A 77 -19.35 -1.51 1.13
C CYS A 77 -19.88 -2.27 2.35
N LEU A 78 -20.19 -1.53 3.43
CA LEU A 78 -20.91 -2.04 4.62
C LEU A 78 -20.33 -3.32 5.25
N GLY A 79 -19.03 -3.60 5.03
CA GLY A 79 -18.36 -4.80 5.55
C GLY A 79 -18.75 -6.10 4.86
N LEU A 80 -19.36 -6.05 3.68
CA LEU A 80 -19.68 -7.22 2.87
C LEU A 80 -18.41 -7.72 2.16
N HIS A 81 -17.62 -8.53 2.89
CA HIS A 81 -16.46 -9.21 2.32
C HIS A 81 -16.88 -10.55 1.71
N LYS A 82 -16.78 -10.67 0.39
CA LYS A 82 -16.81 -11.97 -0.31
C LYS A 82 -15.40 -12.29 -0.79
N GLY A 83 -14.86 -13.41 -0.31
CA GLY A 83 -13.54 -13.90 -0.67
C GLY A 83 -12.84 -14.52 0.52
N ASP A 84 -12.06 -15.55 0.27
CA ASP A 84 -11.13 -16.06 1.27
C ASP A 84 -9.93 -15.13 1.39
N LYS A 85 -9.33 -15.12 2.58
CA LYS A 85 -8.07 -14.43 2.79
C LYS A 85 -6.99 -15.03 1.90
N GLN A 86 -6.15 -14.17 1.36
CA GLN A 86 -5.08 -14.52 0.45
C GLN A 86 -3.74 -14.18 1.10
N PRO A 87 -3.13 -15.11 1.86
CA PRO A 87 -1.91 -14.80 2.60
C PRO A 87 -0.70 -14.64 1.66
N ALA A 88 0.29 -13.85 2.09
CA ALA A 88 1.56 -13.68 1.39
C ALA A 88 2.75 -13.93 2.32
N ASN A 89 3.88 -14.36 1.77
CA ASN A 89 5.16 -14.45 2.47
C ASN A 89 6.15 -13.46 1.88
N LEU A 90 6.48 -12.42 2.65
CA LEU A 90 7.37 -11.33 2.21
C LEU A 90 8.85 -11.60 2.48
N GLY A 91 9.22 -12.81 2.90
CA GLY A 91 10.61 -13.18 3.18
C GLY A 91 11.19 -12.40 4.36
N ASP A 92 10.36 -11.95 5.28
CA ASP A 92 10.74 -11.10 6.42
C ASP A 92 10.78 -11.83 7.75
N GLY A 93 10.56 -13.14 7.74
CA GLY A 93 10.57 -13.99 8.94
C GLY A 93 9.18 -14.20 9.56
N ASN A 94 8.13 -13.53 9.07
CA ASN A 94 6.75 -13.78 9.52
C ASN A 94 6.11 -15.03 8.89
N GLY A 95 6.71 -15.57 7.81
CA GLY A 95 6.11 -16.65 7.03
C GLY A 95 4.89 -16.16 6.25
N TRP A 96 3.86 -16.99 6.13
CA TRP A 96 2.63 -16.63 5.43
C TRP A 96 1.71 -15.84 6.36
N VAL A 97 1.43 -14.59 6.00
CA VAL A 97 0.55 -13.69 6.73
C VAL A 97 -0.63 -13.25 5.87
N ASP A 98 -1.80 -13.18 6.49
CA ASP A 98 -3.00 -12.65 5.86
C ASP A 98 -2.83 -11.19 5.42
N GLU A 99 -3.62 -10.78 4.44
CA GLU A 99 -3.72 -9.37 4.07
C GLU A 99 -4.15 -8.50 5.26
N ARG A 100 -3.57 -7.30 5.34
CA ARG A 100 -3.88 -6.30 6.36
C ARG A 100 -5.23 -5.63 6.09
N GLU A 101 -5.49 -5.30 4.83
CA GLU A 101 -6.73 -4.68 4.38
C GLU A 101 -6.96 -4.96 2.89
N VAL A 102 -8.24 -4.96 2.51
CA VAL A 102 -8.74 -5.08 1.16
C VAL A 102 -9.51 -3.81 0.83
N LEU A 103 -9.13 -3.12 -0.26
CA LEU A 103 -9.75 -1.88 -0.70
C LEU A 103 -10.29 -2.03 -2.13
N ARG A 104 -11.38 -1.31 -2.40
CA ARG A 104 -12.14 -1.32 -3.65
C ARG A 104 -12.30 0.07 -4.19
N GLN A 105 -12.53 0.21 -5.49
CA GLN A 105 -12.79 1.50 -6.13
C GLN A 105 -14.02 2.15 -5.48
N HIS A 106 -13.85 3.37 -4.99
CA HIS A 106 -14.89 4.14 -4.29
C HIS A 106 -15.63 5.12 -5.21
N TYR A 107 -15.22 5.30 -6.47
CA TYR A 107 -15.89 6.15 -7.47
C TYR A 107 -16.21 7.61 -7.03
N HIS A 108 -15.64 8.07 -5.91
CA HIS A 108 -15.94 9.36 -5.27
C HIS A 108 -17.42 9.59 -4.92
N ILE A 109 -18.21 8.53 -4.78
CA ILE A 109 -19.63 8.62 -4.37
C ILE A 109 -19.72 8.29 -2.88
N PRO A 110 -20.08 9.26 -2.01
CA PRO A 110 -20.19 9.01 -0.57
C PRO A 110 -21.14 7.83 -0.29
N ILE A 111 -20.73 6.94 0.62
CA ILE A 111 -21.52 5.80 1.16
C ILE A 111 -21.77 4.67 0.15
N LEU A 112 -22.05 4.96 -1.12
CA LEU A 112 -22.46 3.99 -2.13
C LEU A 112 -21.38 3.66 -3.16
N GLY A 113 -20.26 4.39 -3.17
CA GLY A 113 -19.24 4.27 -4.21
C GLY A 113 -18.55 2.91 -4.28
N THR A 114 -18.18 2.32 -3.14
CA THR A 114 -17.67 0.94 -3.09
C THR A 114 -18.76 -0.11 -3.25
N CYS A 115 -20.04 0.26 -3.05
CA CYS A 115 -21.17 -0.61 -3.35
C CYS A 115 -21.46 -0.65 -4.86
N LEU A 116 -21.14 0.45 -5.58
CA LEU A 116 -21.26 0.55 -7.03
C LEU A 116 -20.16 -0.24 -7.74
N GLU A 117 -18.95 -0.34 -7.18
CA GLU A 117 -17.89 -1.22 -7.71
C GLU A 117 -18.32 -2.69 -7.73
N THR A 118 -19.05 -3.15 -6.71
CA THR A 118 -19.67 -4.47 -6.76
C THR A 118 -20.54 -4.64 -8.02
N LEU A 119 -21.20 -3.58 -8.50
CA LEU A 119 -22.12 -3.64 -9.65
C LEU A 119 -21.48 -3.29 -11.01
N VAL A 120 -20.27 -2.72 -11.04
CA VAL A 120 -19.66 -2.14 -12.26
C VAL A 120 -18.23 -2.63 -12.51
N GLY A 121 -17.61 -3.31 -11.53
CA GLY A 121 -16.19 -3.65 -11.57
C GLY A 121 -15.33 -2.43 -11.23
N GLY A 122 -14.02 -2.60 -11.18
CA GLY A 122 -13.13 -1.50 -10.80
C GLY A 122 -11.77 -1.95 -10.29
N ASN A 123 -11.02 -1.00 -9.74
CA ASN A 123 -9.75 -1.32 -9.09
C ASN A 123 -10.02 -2.02 -7.76
N HIS A 124 -9.26 -3.07 -7.51
CA HIS A 124 -9.23 -3.81 -6.26
C HIS A 124 -7.78 -3.90 -5.78
N LEU A 125 -7.56 -3.80 -4.47
CA LEU A 125 -6.24 -4.05 -3.92
C LEU A 125 -6.26 -4.74 -2.57
N ARG A 126 -5.24 -5.56 -2.34
CA ARG A 126 -4.90 -6.14 -1.03
C ARG A 126 -3.55 -5.61 -0.58
N THR A 127 -3.34 -5.48 0.73
CA THR A 127 -2.08 -4.97 1.27
C THR A 127 -1.42 -5.89 2.27
N TYR A 128 -0.10 -5.90 2.27
CA TYR A 128 0.76 -6.66 3.16
C TYR A 128 1.88 -5.75 3.64
N ARG A 129 2.32 -5.91 4.89
CA ARG A 129 3.39 -5.09 5.46
C ARG A 129 4.62 -5.94 5.68
N GLN A 130 5.77 -5.42 5.27
CA GLN A 130 7.06 -6.05 5.55
C GLN A 130 7.61 -5.53 6.89
N ASP A 131 7.25 -6.22 7.97
CA ASP A 131 7.58 -5.86 9.36
C ASP A 131 8.14 -7.01 10.19
N GLY A 132 8.50 -8.12 9.56
CA GLY A 132 9.06 -9.29 10.22
C GLY A 132 10.49 -9.10 10.76
N PRO A 133 10.94 -10.01 11.63
CA PRO A 133 12.21 -9.91 12.37
C PRO A 133 13.46 -9.96 11.48
N ASP A 134 13.39 -10.59 10.30
CA ASP A 134 14.56 -10.82 9.45
C ASP A 134 14.74 -9.74 8.38
N ALA A 135 13.69 -8.96 8.10
CA ALA A 135 13.71 -7.92 7.07
C ALA A 135 12.60 -6.86 7.31
N ASN A 136 12.73 -6.03 8.35
CA ASN A 136 11.77 -4.97 8.62
C ASN A 136 12.11 -3.68 7.86
N SER A 137 11.40 -3.42 6.75
CA SER A 137 11.47 -2.12 6.04
C SER A 137 10.30 -1.20 6.40
N GLY A 138 9.19 -1.77 6.86
CA GLY A 138 7.92 -1.07 7.02
C GLY A 138 7.19 -0.80 5.71
N ALA A 139 7.72 -1.24 4.56
CA ALA A 139 7.11 -1.09 3.25
C ALA A 139 5.76 -1.80 3.15
N LEU A 140 4.88 -1.30 2.28
CA LEU A 140 3.60 -1.93 1.96
C LEU A 140 3.68 -2.56 0.57
N PHE A 141 3.42 -3.85 0.50
CA PHE A 141 3.30 -4.61 -0.74
C PHE A 141 1.82 -4.71 -1.08
N LEU A 142 1.45 -4.34 -2.30
CA LEU A 142 0.05 -4.31 -2.74
C LEU A 142 -0.14 -5.29 -3.90
N ALA A 143 -1.16 -6.14 -3.80
CA ALA A 143 -1.72 -6.82 -4.96
C ALA A 143 -2.80 -5.91 -5.53
N VAL A 144 -2.57 -5.31 -6.70
CA VAL A 144 -3.52 -4.38 -7.35
C VAL A 144 -4.03 -4.99 -8.65
N SER A 145 -5.34 -5.07 -8.80
CA SER A 145 -6.04 -5.59 -9.96
C SER A 145 -7.09 -4.60 -10.45
N GLN A 146 -7.48 -4.75 -11.72
CA GLN A 146 -8.79 -4.34 -12.19
C GLN A 146 -9.66 -5.58 -12.39
N GLU A 147 -10.87 -5.54 -11.84
CA GLU A 147 -11.83 -6.66 -11.78
C GLU A 147 -13.10 -6.31 -12.55
N GLU A 148 -13.74 -7.33 -13.11
CA GLU A 148 -15.07 -7.24 -13.70
C GLU A 148 -16.13 -6.97 -12.60
N ASP A 149 -17.38 -6.74 -13.01
CA ASP A 149 -18.50 -6.58 -12.09
C ASP A 149 -18.98 -7.90 -11.46
N LEU A 150 -19.97 -7.82 -10.56
CA LEU A 150 -20.54 -8.98 -9.87
C LEU A 150 -21.19 -10.00 -10.82
N SER A 151 -21.72 -9.57 -11.97
CA SER A 151 -22.34 -10.48 -12.94
C SER A 151 -21.32 -11.44 -13.55
N GLU A 152 -20.07 -11.00 -13.65
CA GLU A 152 -18.88 -11.78 -14.02
C GLU A 152 -18.03 -12.19 -12.78
N HIS A 153 -18.64 -12.14 -11.60
CA HIS A 153 -18.09 -12.65 -10.33
C HIS A 153 -16.77 -12.00 -9.85
N HIS A 154 -16.50 -10.76 -10.28
CA HIS A 154 -15.24 -10.06 -9.96
C HIS A 154 -13.99 -10.79 -10.49
N ASP A 155 -14.12 -11.50 -11.62
CA ASP A 155 -12.96 -12.05 -12.29
C ASP A 155 -12.00 -10.95 -12.74
N ILE A 156 -10.71 -11.28 -12.79
CA ILE A 156 -9.69 -10.35 -13.28
C ILE A 156 -9.94 -10.09 -14.76
N ILE A 157 -10.11 -8.81 -15.13
CA ILE A 157 -10.30 -8.44 -16.53
C ILE A 157 -9.06 -8.84 -17.35
N PRO A 158 -9.16 -9.04 -18.68
CA PRO A 158 -7.98 -9.26 -19.51
C PRO A 158 -6.94 -8.15 -19.30
N ASN A 159 -5.71 -8.53 -18.95
CA ASN A 159 -4.62 -7.60 -18.60
C ASN A 159 -4.84 -6.75 -17.33
N GLY A 160 -5.78 -7.13 -16.45
CA GLY A 160 -6.20 -6.38 -15.26
C GLY A 160 -5.08 -6.11 -14.25
N TYR A 161 -4.03 -6.94 -14.19
CA TYR A 161 -2.86 -6.65 -13.37
C TYR A 161 -1.93 -5.58 -13.94
N ASN A 162 -2.00 -5.27 -15.23
CA ASN A 162 -1.07 -4.36 -15.91
C ASN A 162 -1.71 -3.06 -16.45
N ILE A 163 -3.05 -2.96 -16.46
CA ILE A 163 -3.74 -1.75 -16.88
C ILE A 163 -3.34 -0.58 -15.96
N GLY A 164 -3.19 0.61 -16.55
CA GLY A 164 -2.79 1.83 -15.83
C GLY A 164 -1.30 1.96 -15.49
N ARG A 165 -0.48 0.93 -15.77
CA ARG A 165 0.98 0.96 -15.48
C ARG A 165 1.84 1.57 -16.59
N TYR A 166 1.29 1.72 -17.78
CA TYR A 166 1.95 2.42 -18.87
C TYR A 166 1.66 3.91 -18.76
N ILE A 167 2.66 4.68 -18.35
CA ILE A 167 2.66 6.13 -18.52
C ILE A 167 3.00 6.39 -20.00
N ARG A 168 2.09 7.01 -20.74
CA ARG A 168 2.42 7.57 -22.07
C ARG A 168 3.12 8.91 -21.93
#